data_AF-A0A960CPP2-F1
#
_entry.id   AF-A0A960CPP2-F1
#
_cell.length_a   1.000
_cell.length_b   1.000
_cell.length_c   1.000
_cell.angle_alpha   90.00
_cell.angle_beta   90.00
_cell.angle_gamma   90.00
#
_symmetry.space_group_name_H-M   'P 1'
#
loop_
_entity.id
_entity.type
_entity.pdbx_description
1 polymer ?
#
loop_
_entity_poly.entity_id
_entity_poly.type
_entity_poly.pdbx_seq_one_letter_code
_entity_poly.pdbx_strand_id
1 'polypeptide(L)' 'MSTAIVAFGGNALVTDAEHDSIPQQYETVSRTVPPLIDMVEQGWKLVVSHGNGPQVGFILRRS' A
#
# COMPACT_ATOMS: atom_id res chain seq x y z
N MET A 1 -10.50 12.67 19.60
CA MET A 1 -10.30 11.69 18.50
C MET A 1 -9.60 12.43 17.37
N SER A 2 -8.36 12.08 17.08
CA SER A 2 -7.52 12.78 16.10
C SER A 2 -7.57 12.07 14.74
N THR A 3 -7.37 12.84 13.66
CA THR A 3 -7.30 12.28 12.31
C THR A 3 -5.84 12.25 11.86
N ALA A 4 -5.40 11.11 11.33
CA ALA A 4 -4.09 10.95 10.70
C ALA A 4 -4.27 10.61 9.21
N ILE A 5 -3.44 11.21 8.36
CA ILE A 5 -3.34 10.87 6.95
C ILE A 5 -2.08 10.02 6.79
N VAL A 6 -2.24 8.79 6.33
CA VAL A 6 -1.13 7.89 6.04
C VAL A 6 -1.00 7.71 4.53
N ALA A 7 0.11 8.17 3.98
CA ALA A 7 0.45 8.04 2.57
C ALA A 7 1.49 6.93 2.38
N PHE A 8 1.06 5.82 1.77
CA PHE A 8 1.97 4.76 1.34
C PHE A 8 2.69 5.16 0.05
N GLY A 9 4.01 4.97 -0.01
CA GLY A 9 4.78 5.20 -1.23
C GLY A 9 4.36 4.24 -2.37
N GLY A 10 4.65 4.58 -3.62
CA GLY A 10 4.34 3.71 -4.78
C GLY A 10 4.99 2.32 -4.73
N ASN A 11 6.08 2.17 -3.97
CA ASN A 11 6.79 0.92 -3.73
C ASN A 11 6.28 0.16 -2.48
N ALA A 12 5.30 0.70 -1.77
CA ALA A 12 4.72 0.01 -0.60
C ALA A 12 3.87 -1.21 -1.00
N LEU A 13 3.56 -1.35 -2.28
CA LEU A 13 2.79 -2.44 -2.85
C LEU A 13 3.66 -3.39 -3.71
N VAL A 14 4.91 -3.02 -4.00
CA VAL A 14 5.81 -3.74 -4.91
C VAL A 14 7.21 -3.79 -4.31
N THR A 15 7.66 -4.98 -3.92
CA THR A 15 9.02 -5.19 -3.40
C THR A 15 10.04 -5.51 -4.49
N ASP A 16 9.57 -6.00 -5.65
CA ASP A 16 10.40 -6.34 -6.81
C ASP A 16 9.64 -5.96 -8.09
N ALA A 17 10.17 -5.01 -8.85
CA ALA A 17 9.56 -4.51 -10.08
C ALA A 17 9.65 -5.51 -11.25
N GLU A 18 10.55 -6.50 -11.17
CA GLU A 18 10.71 -7.55 -12.17
C GLU A 18 9.78 -8.74 -11.90
N HIS A 19 9.37 -8.92 -10.64
CA HIS A 19 8.45 -9.98 -10.19
C HIS A 19 7.22 -9.37 -9.49
N ASP A 20 6.39 -8.67 -10.27
CA ASP A 20 5.24 -7.92 -9.77
C ASP A 20 3.91 -8.61 -10.14
N SER A 21 3.60 -9.73 -9.47
CA SER A 21 2.31 -10.41 -9.60
C SER A 21 1.29 -9.91 -8.56
N ILE A 22 0.00 -9.99 -8.89
CA ILE A 22 -1.09 -9.60 -7.97
C ILE A 22 -0.99 -10.28 -6.59
N PRO A 23 -0.69 -11.59 -6.49
CA PRO A 23 -0.50 -12.24 -5.18
C PRO A 23 0.66 -11.65 -4.36
N GLN A 24 1.80 -11.31 -4.99
CA GLN A 24 2.94 -10.71 -4.29
C GLN A 24 2.62 -9.30 -3.79
N GLN A 25 1.86 -8.52 -4.56
CA GLN A 25 1.39 -7.21 -4.10
C GLN A 25 0.50 -7.36 -2.86
N TYR A 26 -0.42 -8.32 -2.87
CA TYR A 26 -1.29 -8.61 -1.73
C TYR A 26 -0.50 -9.01 -0.47
N GLU A 27 0.49 -9.88 -0.61
CA GLU A 27 1.37 -10.27 0.49
C GLU A 27 2.18 -9.08 1.03
N THR A 28 2.70 -8.24 0.14
CA THR A 28 3.42 -7.02 0.52
C THR A 28 2.53 -6.10 1.34
N VAL A 29 1.28 -5.84 0.91
CA VAL A 29 0.32 -5.03 1.68
C VAL A 29 0.06 -5.65 3.04
N SER A 30 -0.20 -6.95 3.07
CA SER A 30 -0.54 -7.68 4.31
C SER A 30 0.58 -7.59 5.36
N ARG A 31 1.84 -7.53 4.92
CA ARG A 31 3.01 -7.33 5.79
C ARG A 31 3.21 -5.89 6.25
N THR A 32 2.68 -4.91 5.52
CA THR A 32 2.97 -3.47 5.74
C THR A 32 1.88 -2.75 6.52
N VAL A 33 0.65 -3.28 6.53
CA VAL A 33 -0.51 -2.71 7.22
C VAL A 33 -0.54 -2.88 8.76
N PRO A 34 0.13 -3.86 9.43
CA PRO A 34 -0.03 -4.06 10.87
C PRO A 34 0.15 -2.80 11.75
N PRO A 35 1.11 -1.89 11.51
CA PRO A 35 1.24 -0.66 12.29
C PRO A 35 0.00 0.26 12.24
N LEU A 36 -0.81 0.18 11.18
CA LEU A 36 -2.07 0.94 11.11
C LEU A 36 -3.13 0.39 12.06
N ILE A 37 -3.11 -0.91 12.35
CA ILE A 37 -4.03 -1.53 13.29
C ILE A 37 -3.80 -0.94 14.68
N ASP A 38 -2.54 -0.83 15.10
CA ASP A 38 -2.17 -0.20 16.37
C ASP A 38 -2.69 1.25 16.46
N MET A 39 -2.66 2.01 15.35
CA MET A 39 -3.22 3.36 15.32
C MET A 39 -4.76 3.36 15.46
N VAL A 40 -5.45 2.43 14.80
CA VAL A 40 -6.90 2.28 14.93
C VAL A 40 -7.27 1.93 16.37
N GLU A 41 -6.55 1.00 17.00
CA GLU A 41 -6.76 0.58 18.40
C GLU A 41 -6.48 1.74 19.39
N GLN A 42 -5.54 2.62 19.07
CA GLN A 42 -5.28 3.86 19.82
C GLN A 42 -6.33 4.97 19.57
N GLY A 43 -7.37 4.70 18.78
CA GLY A 43 -8.49 5.60 18.56
C GLY A 43 -8.26 6.67 17.49
N TRP A 44 -7.30 6.48 16.59
CA TRP A 44 -7.10 7.36 15.44
C TRP A 44 -8.15 7.13 14.35
N LYS A 45 -8.61 8.22 13.72
CA LYS A 45 -9.30 8.15 12.42
C LYS A 45 -8.24 8.19 11.32
N LEU A 46 -8.14 7.13 10.54
CA LEU A 46 -7.16 7.05 9.46
C LEU A 46 -7.78 7.44 8.12
N VAL A 47 -7.05 8.27 7.36
CA VAL A 47 -7.22 8.42 5.91
C VAL A 47 -6.01 7.80 5.26
N VAL A 48 -6.21 6.77 4.45
CA VAL A 48 -5.12 6.03 3.81
C VAL A 48 -5.09 6.37 2.32
N SER A 49 -3.91 6.75 1.82
CA SER A 49 -3.66 6.97 0.40
C SER A 49 -2.40 6.23 -0.04
N HIS A 50 -2.22 6.04 -1.34
CA HIS A 50 -0.99 5.46 -1.89
C HIS A 50 -0.68 5.98 -3.29
N GLY A 51 0.58 5.86 -3.70
CA GLY A 51 0.97 5.99 -5.11
C GLY A 51 0.65 4.72 -5.91
N ASN A 52 0.43 4.85 -7.23
CA ASN A 52 0.05 3.74 -8.11
C ASN A 52 0.91 3.61 -9.39
N GLY A 53 2.09 4.27 -9.43
CA GLY A 53 2.95 4.34 -10.61
C GLY A 53 3.35 2.98 -11.20
N PRO A 54 3.92 2.05 -10.41
CA PRO A 54 4.25 0.71 -10.89
C PRO A 54 3.05 -0.06 -11.45
N GLN A 55 1.90 0.03 -10.79
CA GLN A 55 0.67 -0.68 -11.17
C GLN A 55 0.12 -0.15 -12.50
N VAL A 56 0.06 1.17 -12.66
CA VAL A 56 -0.35 1.79 -13.92
C VAL A 56 0.64 1.45 -15.03
N GLY A 57 1.95 1.50 -14.76
CA GLY A 57 2.99 1.12 -15.72
C GLY A 57 2.87 -0.33 -16.18
N PHE A 58 2.57 -1.26 -15.27
CA PHE A 58 2.33 -2.66 -15.58
C PHE A 58 1.10 -2.88 -16.47
N ILE A 59 -0.01 -2.20 -16.18
CA ILE A 59 -1.25 -2.27 -16.98
C ILE A 59 -0.99 -1.75 -18.40
N LEU A 60 -0.33 -0.59 -18.52
CA LEU A 60 -0.04 0.03 -19.81
C LEU A 60 0.90 -0.81 -20.70
N ARG A 61 1.85 -1.54 -20.11
CA ARG A 61 2.76 -2.43 -20.87
C ARG A 61 2.11 -3.72 -21.36
N ARG A 62 0.92 -4.06 -20.85
CA ARG A 62 0.13 -5.26 -21.23
C ARG A 62 -1.06 -4.94 -22.15
N SER A 63 -1.25 -3.68 -22.48
CA SER A 63 -2.32 -3.15 -23.35
C SER A 63 -1.80 -2.93 -24.77
#